data_AF-A0A7K2VG07-F1
#
_entry.id   AF-A0A7K2VG07-F1
#
_cell.length_a   1.000
_cell.length_b   1.000
_cell.length_c   1.000
_cell.angle_alpha   90.00
_cell.angle_beta   90.00
_cell.angle_gamma   90.00
#
_symmetry.space_group_name_H-M   'P 1'
#
loop_
_entity.id
_entity.type
_entity.pdbx_description
1 polymer ?
#
loop_
_entity_poly.entity_id
_entity_poly.type
_entity_poly.pdbx_seq_one_letter_code
_entity_poly.pdbx_strand_id
1 'polypeptide(L)' 'GDCITVVSGLGAKSLNIRNESRKAVELFRGAVCDNGAPIATVGPHSSSYGVHPGRIKGIDIDDGVVGSFRVVKRHHDEY' A
#
# COMPACT_ATOMS: atom_id res chain seq x y z
N GLY A 1 -8.79 -5.54 6.81
CA GLY A 1 -9.46 -4.43 6.11
C GLY A 1 -9.54 -4.77 4.65
N ASP A 2 -10.33 -4.02 3.88
CA ASP A 2 -10.47 -4.26 2.44
C ASP A 2 -9.18 -3.89 1.72
N CYS A 3 -8.91 -4.59 0.62
CA CYS A 3 -7.74 -4.34 -0.22
C CYS A 3 -8.07 -3.29 -1.27
N ILE A 4 -7.29 -2.21 -1.31
CA ILE A 4 -7.49 -1.11 -2.24
C ILE A 4 -6.29 -1.05 -3.16
N THR A 5 -6.53 -1.22 -4.46
CA THR A 5 -5.50 -1.11 -5.50
C THR A 5 -5.27 0.35 -5.88
N VAL A 6 -4.01 0.73 -6.05
CA VAL A 6 -3.59 2.03 -6.56
C VAL A 6 -2.73 1.81 -7.79
N VAL A 7 -3.13 2.47 -8.89
CA VAL A 7 -2.43 2.40 -10.17
C VAL A 7 -2.14 3.83 -10.64
N SER A 8 -0.90 4.11 -11.01
CA SER A 8 -0.52 5.34 -11.70
C SER A 8 0.36 5.00 -12.88
N GLY A 9 -0.11 5.30 -14.10
CA GLY A 9 0.60 5.04 -15.37
C GLY A 9 1.25 6.27 -15.99
N LEU A 10 1.44 7.34 -15.21
CA LEU A 10 1.96 8.64 -15.69
C LEU A 10 3.44 8.87 -15.34
N GLY A 11 4.25 7.81 -15.30
CA GLY A 11 5.68 7.89 -14.96
C GLY A 11 5.99 7.97 -13.47
N ALA A 12 4.99 7.74 -12.60
CA ALA A 12 5.25 7.63 -11.16
C ALA A 12 6.13 6.42 -10.87
N LYS A 13 7.18 6.59 -10.07
CA LYS A 13 8.09 5.49 -9.66
C LYS A 13 7.91 5.07 -8.20
N SER A 14 7.20 5.88 -7.43
CA SER A 14 6.98 5.65 -6.00
C SER A 14 5.61 6.14 -5.54
N LEU A 15 5.23 5.72 -4.34
CA LEU A 15 4.03 6.15 -3.64
C LEU A 15 4.41 6.94 -2.38
N ASN A 16 3.64 7.99 -2.11
CA ASN A 16 3.68 8.73 -0.86
C ASN A 16 2.38 8.47 -0.10
N ILE A 17 2.52 8.14 1.17
CA ILE A 17 1.40 7.74 2.02
C ILE A 17 1.42 8.62 3.25
N ARG A 18 0.30 9.29 3.47
CA ARG A 18 0.03 10.10 4.64
C ARG A 18 -1.18 9.52 5.33
N ASN A 19 -1.01 9.02 6.55
CA ASN A 19 -2.06 8.40 7.32
C ASN A 19 -2.45 9.32 8.47
N GLU A 20 -3.53 10.08 8.28
CA GLU A 20 -4.11 10.95 9.32
C GLU A 20 -5.13 10.22 10.21
N SER A 21 -5.28 8.91 10.03
CA SER A 21 -6.20 8.10 10.82
C SER A 21 -5.54 7.52 12.07
N ARG A 22 -6.37 7.01 12.99
CA ARG A 22 -5.93 6.27 14.18
C ARG A 22 -5.55 4.80 13.89
N LYS A 23 -5.66 4.34 12.64
CA LYS A 23 -5.39 2.95 12.24
C LYS A 23 -4.03 2.85 11.56
N ALA A 24 -3.50 1.65 11.41
CA ALA A 24 -2.31 1.41 10.59
C ALA A 24 -2.72 1.03 9.16
N VAL A 25 -1.86 1.37 8.20
CA VAL A 25 -2.01 1.00 6.80
C VAL A 25 -0.81 0.16 6.38
N GLU A 26 -1.08 -1.00 5.80
CA GLU A 26 -0.06 -1.87 5.22
C GLU A 26 -0.10 -1.75 3.70
N LEU A 27 1.07 -1.65 3.08
CA LEU A 27 1.24 -1.57 1.64
C LEU A 27 1.85 -2.84 1.08
N PHE A 28 1.40 -3.25 -0.09
CA PHE A 28 1.80 -4.47 -0.77
C PHE A 28 2.26 -4.17 -2.20
N ARG A 29 3.17 -5.02 -2.68
CA ARG A 29 3.54 -5.07 -4.10
C ARG A 29 2.43 -5.76 -4.88
N GLY A 30 1.96 -5.12 -5.95
CA GLY A 30 0.93 -5.70 -6.81
C GLY A 30 -0.48 -5.22 -6.50
N ALA A 31 -1.42 -5.67 -7.34
CA ALA A 31 -2.80 -5.22 -7.31
C ALA A 31 -3.63 -5.80 -6.15
N VAL A 32 -3.16 -6.88 -5.53
CA VAL A 32 -3.87 -7.60 -4.46
C VAL A 32 -3.02 -7.68 -3.19
N CYS A 33 -3.68 -7.72 -2.04
CA CYS A 33 -3.07 -7.69 -0.70
C CYS A 33 -2.71 -9.10 -0.19
N ASP A 34 -2.57 -10.04 -1.13
CA ASP A 34 -2.54 -11.48 -0.88
C ASP A 34 -1.12 -12.04 -1.07
N ASN A 35 -0.18 -11.19 -1.50
CA ASN A 35 1.15 -11.56 -1.98
C ASN A 35 2.27 -11.30 -0.95
N GLY A 36 2.05 -11.66 0.32
CA GLY A 36 3.12 -11.76 1.32
C GLY A 36 3.27 -10.55 2.27
N ALA A 37 4.49 -10.38 2.82
CA ALA A 37 4.78 -9.35 3.81
C ALA A 37 4.60 -7.94 3.21
N PRO A 38 4.06 -6.98 3.98
CA PRO A 38 3.92 -5.63 3.50
C PRO A 38 5.30 -5.02 3.19
N ILE A 39 5.38 -4.26 2.10
CA ILE A 39 6.59 -3.51 1.72
C ILE A 39 6.78 -2.23 2.55
N ALA A 40 5.70 -1.76 3.17
CA ALA A 40 5.70 -0.67 4.14
C ALA A 40 4.48 -0.78 5.06
N THR A 41 4.68 -0.44 6.33
CA THR A 41 3.60 -0.27 7.30
C THR A 41 3.62 1.15 7.82
N VAL A 42 2.54 1.89 7.60
CA VAL A 42 2.39 3.28 8.04
C VAL A 42 1.49 3.31 9.26
N GLY A 43 2.06 3.68 10.40
CA GLY A 43 1.33 3.78 11.66
C GLY A 43 0.30 4.92 11.69
N PRO A 44 -0.50 4.99 12.77
CA PRO A 44 -1.40 6.11 13.02
C PRO A 44 -0.66 7.45 13.00
N HIS A 45 -1.28 8.48 12.39
CA HIS A 45 -0.73 9.84 12.31
C HIS A 45 0.71 9.90 11.77
N SER A 46 1.05 9.01 10.83
CA SER A 46 2.39 8.87 10.29
C SER A 46 2.40 8.95 8.77
N SER A 47 3.59 9.03 8.19
CA SER A 47 3.79 9.07 6.74
C SER A 47 4.98 8.25 6.32
N SER A 48 4.88 7.68 5.11
CA SER A 48 5.99 7.05 4.42
C SER A 48 6.09 7.63 3.02
N TYR A 49 7.31 8.00 2.62
CA TYR A 49 7.60 8.65 1.36
C TYR A 49 8.51 7.77 0.52
N GLY A 50 8.30 7.79 -0.80
CA GLY A 50 9.16 7.03 -1.69
C GLY A 50 9.02 5.50 -1.52
N VAL A 51 7.83 4.99 -1.22
CA VAL A 51 7.60 3.54 -1.23
C VAL A 51 7.65 3.08 -2.67
N HIS A 52 8.52 2.12 -3.00
CA HIS A 52 8.72 1.61 -4.35
C HIS A 52 8.12 0.19 -4.47
N PRO A 53 6.92 0.03 -5.05
CA PRO A 53 6.31 -1.28 -5.22
C PRO A 53 7.09 -2.15 -6.21
N GLY A 54 7.90 -1.54 -7.09
CA GLY A 54 8.71 -2.26 -8.08
C GLY A 54 7.89 -2.80 -9.25
N ARG A 55 8.55 -3.50 -10.18
CA ARG A 55 7.89 -4.11 -11.34
C ARG A 55 7.20 -5.41 -10.93
N ILE A 56 5.96 -5.58 -11.37
CA ILE A 56 5.16 -6.80 -11.15
C ILE A 56 5.11 -7.61 -12.43
N LYS A 57 5.13 -8.94 -12.30
CA LYS A 57 4.90 -9.84 -13.44
C LYS A 57 3.40 -9.90 -13.73
N GLY A 58 3.00 -9.78 -14.99
CA GLY A 58 1.60 -9.90 -15.44
C GLY A 58 0.82 -8.58 -15.50
N ILE A 59 1.36 -7.49 -14.96
CA ILE A 59 0.87 -6.12 -15.19
C ILE A 59 2.07 -5.34 -15.70
N ASP A 60 2.12 -5.12 -17.01
CA ASP A 60 3.20 -4.36 -17.63
C ASP A 60 2.80 -2.88 -17.66
N ILE A 61 3.56 -2.07 -16.93
CA ILE A 61 3.44 -0.63 -16.97
C ILE A 61 4.85 -0.14 -17.26
N ASP A 62 5.03 0.39 -18.46
CA ASP A 62 6.34 0.90 -18.91
C ASP A 62 6.84 2.01 -18.00
N ASP A 63 5.92 2.88 -17.55
CA ASP A 63 6.22 4.06 -16.74
C ASP A 63 5.13 4.27 -15.68
N GLY A 64 5.20 3.51 -14.58
CA GLY A 64 4.20 3.66 -13.53
C GLY A 64 4.33 2.70 -12.36
N VAL A 65 3.38 2.83 -11.45
CA VAL A 65 3.35 2.08 -10.19
C VAL A 65 2.00 1.40 -10.03
N VAL A 66 2.05 0.15 -9.60
CA VAL A 66 0.92 -0.57 -9.04
C VAL A 66 1.29 -1.06 -7.65
N GLY A 67 0.44 -0.70 -6.71
CA GLY A 67 0.47 -1.24 -5.37
C GLY A 67 -0.94 -1.46 -4.86
N SER A 68 -1.03 -2.05 -3.69
CA SER A 68 -2.29 -2.14 -2.97
C SER A 68 -2.03 -1.84 -1.51
N PHE A 69 -3.07 -1.37 -0.82
CA PHE A 69 -2.98 -1.16 0.61
C PHE A 69 -4.22 -1.71 1.31
N ARG A 70 -4.05 -2.09 2.57
CA ARG A 70 -5.17 -2.45 3.45
C ARG A 70 -5.04 -1.72 4.76
N VAL A 71 -6.20 -1.36 5.32
CA VAL A 71 -6.27 -0.83 6.67
C VAL A 71 -6.24 -1.99 7.67
N VAL A 72 -5.26 -1.95 8.57
CA VAL A 72 -5.17 -2.90 9.70
C VAL A 72 -6.21 -2.50 10.73
N LYS A 73 -7.23 -3.35 10.90
CA LYS A 73 -8.14 -3.26 12.03
C LYS A 73 -7.43 -3.87 13.24
N ARG A 74 -7.23 -3.12 14.32
CA ARG A 74 -6.84 -3.72 15.60
C ARG A 74 -8.05 -4.47 16.14
N HIS A 75 -7.88 -5.73 16.51
CA HIS A 75 -8.84 -6.47 17.33
C HIS A 75 -8.74 -5.93 18.77
N HIS A 76 -9.35 -4.78 19.02
CA HIS A 76 -9.48 -4.24 20.36
C HIS A 76 -10.89 -3.68 20.51
N ASP A 77 -11.84 -4.61 20.53
CA ASP A 77 -13.22 -4.46 21.02
C ASP A 77 -13.78 -5.89 21.24
N GLU A 78 -13.16 -6.64 22.16
CA GLU A 78 -13.90 -7.64 22.95
C GLU A 78 -13.52 -7.41 24.42
N TYR A 79 -14.44 -6.67 25.08
CA TYR A 79 -14.61 -6.42 26.51
C TYR A 79 -13.60 -5.56 27.28
#